data_AF-A0A4Q7NH75-F1
#
_entry.id   AF-A0A4Q7NH75-F1
#
_cell.length_a   1.000
_cell.length_b   1.000
_cell.length_c   1.000
_cell.angle_alpha   90.00
_cell.angle_beta   90.00
_cell.angle_gamma   90.00
#
_symmetry.space_group_name_H-M   'P 1'
#
loop_
_entity.id
_entity.type
_entity.pdbx_description
1 polymer ?
#
loop_
_entity_poly.entity_id
_entity_poly.type
_entity_poly.pdbx_seq_one_letter_code
_entity_poly.pdbx_strand_id
1 'polypeptide(L)'
;MNVEISPALVINAPEFFADPDFQSWLNNSDRKFTWHRNGAPDEWSDTVVMVDPGLTGAGSDSDMPEAIWDQIVSTCRLHIAPRRGVPHVMVRLTNMQ
;
A
#
# COMPACT_ATOMS: atom_id res chain seq x y z
N MET A 1 25.63 -10.63 -0.03
CA MET A 1 24.18 -10.41 0.12
C MET A 1 23.95 -9.90 1.52
N ASN A 2 23.42 -8.68 1.68
CA ASN A 2 22.95 -8.20 2.97
C ASN A 2 21.45 -8.51 3.05
N VAL A 3 20.98 -9.04 4.19
CA VAL A 3 19.60 -9.50 4.38
C VAL A 3 19.08 -8.86 5.64
N GLU A 4 17.92 -8.21 5.53
CA GLU A 4 17.26 -7.54 6.65
C GLU A 4 15.82 -8.02 6.75
N ILE A 5 15.32 -8.16 7.98
CA ILE A 5 13.91 -8.48 8.22
C ILE A 5 13.10 -7.19 8.08
N SER A 6 12.04 -7.23 7.28
CA SER A 6 11.07 -6.14 7.17
C SER A 6 9.67 -6.61 7.59
N PRO A 7 8.91 -5.79 8.34
CA PRO A 7 7.50 -6.06 8.62
C PRO A 7 6.65 -5.96 7.35
N ALA A 8 5.59 -6.77 7.30
CA ALA A 8 4.60 -6.72 6.23
C ALA A 8 3.18 -6.90 6.75
N LEU A 9 2.22 -6.24 6.09
CA LEU A 9 0.78 -6.45 6.28
C LEU A 9 0.13 -6.83 4.95
N VAL A 10 -0.94 -7.60 5.04
CA VAL A 10 -1.86 -7.86 3.93
C VAL A 10 -3.22 -7.30 4.33
N ILE A 11 -3.77 -6.42 3.50
CA ILE A 11 -5.08 -5.81 3.69
C ILE A 11 -5.95 -6.20 2.51
N ASN A 12 -7.01 -6.96 2.77
CA ASN A 12 -8.05 -7.16 1.77
C ASN A 12 -9.03 -5.99 1.84
N ALA A 13 -9.01 -5.13 0.82
CA ALA A 13 -9.77 -3.89 0.78
C ALA A 13 -10.42 -3.70 -0.60
N PRO A 14 -11.38 -4.56 -0.99
CA PRO A 14 -12.09 -4.42 -2.27
C PRO A 14 -12.74 -3.04 -2.47
N GLU A 15 -13.10 -2.36 -1.37
CA GLU A 15 -13.60 -0.99 -1.38
C GLU A 15 -12.58 0.03 -1.93
N PHE A 16 -11.27 -0.17 -1.75
CA PHE A 16 -10.26 0.70 -2.34
C PHE A 16 -10.21 0.50 -3.85
N PHE A 17 -10.30 -0.75 -4.31
CA PHE A 17 -10.31 -1.08 -5.74
C PHE A 17 -11.60 -0.64 -6.44
N ALA A 18 -12.69 -0.44 -5.69
CA ALA A 18 -13.93 0.15 -6.20
C ALA A 18 -13.91 1.69 -6.24
N ASP A 19 -12.94 2.33 -5.58
CA ASP A 19 -12.83 3.79 -5.51
C ASP A 19 -12.28 4.38 -6.83
N PRO A 20 -12.96 5.35 -7.47
CA PRO A 20 -12.53 5.93 -8.74
C PRO A 20 -11.18 6.65 -8.68
N ASP A 21 -10.86 7.31 -7.56
CA ASP A 21 -9.60 8.04 -7.40
C ASP A 21 -8.44 7.05 -7.23
N PHE A 22 -8.67 5.96 -6.49
CA PHE A 22 -7.70 4.87 -6.40
C PHE A 22 -7.49 4.19 -7.73
N GLN A 23 -8.56 3.91 -8.50
CA GLN A 23 -8.44 3.37 -9.85
C GLN A 23 -7.67 4.33 -10.77
N SER A 24 -7.91 5.64 -10.66
CA SER A 24 -7.17 6.64 -11.44
C SER A 24 -5.68 6.63 -11.09
N TRP A 25 -5.35 6.62 -9.79
CA TRP A 25 -3.97 6.48 -9.31
C TRP A 25 -3.35 5.18 -9.82
N LEU A 26 -4.01 4.03 -9.62
CA LEU A 26 -3.51 2.70 -9.99
C LEU A 26 -3.17 2.62 -11.49
N ASN A 27 -3.98 3.23 -12.34
CA ASN A 27 -3.86 3.22 -13.80
C ASN A 27 -2.95 4.32 -14.38
N ASN A 28 -2.43 5.24 -13.57
CA ASN A 28 -1.56 6.29 -14.07
C ASN A 28 -0.18 5.73 -14.52
N SER A 29 0.66 6.58 -15.12
CA SER A 29 1.97 6.18 -15.64
C SER A 29 3.05 5.94 -14.58
N ASP A 30 2.77 6.24 -13.31
CA ASP A 30 3.73 6.11 -12.24
C ASP A 30 3.93 4.64 -11.86
N ARG A 31 5.19 4.29 -11.64
CA ARG A 31 5.58 2.91 -11.35
C ARG A 31 5.05 2.49 -9.99
N LYS A 32 4.34 1.38 -9.96
CA LYS A 32 3.81 0.75 -8.75
C LYS A 32 4.35 -0.65 -8.61
N PHE A 33 4.45 -1.11 -7.37
CA PHE A 33 4.69 -2.51 -7.11
C PHE A 33 3.36 -3.26 -7.21
N THR A 34 2.96 -3.65 -8.41
CA THR A 34 1.64 -4.24 -8.66
C THR A 34 1.68 -5.32 -9.73
N TRP A 35 0.72 -6.25 -9.69
CA TRP A 35 0.42 -7.15 -10.81
C TRP A 35 -0.60 -6.57 -11.78
N HIS A 36 -1.26 -5.47 -11.41
CA HIS A 36 -2.19 -4.75 -12.26
C HIS A 36 -1.48 -4.19 -13.49
N ARG A 37 -2.13 -4.28 -14.66
CA ARG A 37 -1.54 -3.85 -15.94
C ARG A 37 -2.14 -2.55 -16.46
N ASN A 38 -3.47 -2.42 -16.41
CA ASN A 38 -4.28 -1.22 -16.67
C ASN A 38 -5.78 -1.62 -16.64
N GLY A 39 -6.68 -0.65 -16.61
CA GLY A 39 -8.12 -0.81 -16.75
C GLY A 39 -8.84 -1.05 -15.43
N ALA A 40 -9.92 -1.82 -15.48
CA ALA A 40 -10.70 -2.16 -14.29
C ALA A 40 -9.90 -3.14 -13.41
N PRO A 41 -9.77 -2.89 -12.09
CA PRO A 41 -9.14 -3.85 -11.19
C PRO A 41 -9.94 -5.15 -11.07
N ASP A 42 -9.21 -6.25 -10.96
CA ASP A 42 -9.70 -7.61 -10.76
C ASP A 42 -9.02 -8.26 -9.54
N GLU A 43 -9.22 -9.56 -9.35
CA GLU A 43 -8.60 -10.34 -8.25
C GLU A 43 -7.07 -10.42 -8.32
N TRP A 44 -6.47 -10.05 -9.48
CA TRP A 44 -5.02 -10.08 -9.71
C TRP A 44 -4.39 -8.68 -9.66
N SER A 45 -5.17 -7.67 -9.26
CA SER A 45 -4.74 -6.27 -9.25
C SER A 45 -4.03 -5.86 -7.96
N ASP A 46 -3.54 -6.83 -7.19
CA ASP A 46 -2.80 -6.63 -5.97
C ASP A 46 -1.67 -5.62 -6.12
N THR A 47 -1.60 -4.71 -5.15
CA THR A 47 -0.64 -3.61 -5.15
C THR A 47 0.04 -3.53 -3.79
N VAL A 48 1.36 -3.41 -3.79
CA VAL A 48 2.18 -3.23 -2.60
C VAL A 48 2.59 -1.77 -2.50
N VAL A 49 2.37 -1.19 -1.32
CA VAL A 49 2.85 0.16 -0.98
C VAL A 49 3.85 0.10 0.17
N MET A 50 4.77 1.06 0.20
CA MET A 50 5.85 1.10 1.19
C MET A 50 5.63 2.23 2.21
N VAL A 51 5.22 1.86 3.43
CA VAL A 51 4.95 2.83 4.52
C VAL A 51 6.22 3.08 5.34
N ASP A 52 6.51 4.35 5.65
CA ASP A 52 7.62 4.71 6.54
C ASP A 52 7.41 4.08 7.93
N PRO A 53 8.43 3.42 8.50
CA PRO A 53 8.28 2.69 9.76
C PRO A 53 8.11 3.60 10.98
N GLY A 54 8.36 4.91 10.85
CA GLY A 54 8.01 5.91 11.85
C GLY A 54 6.50 6.18 11.92
N LEU A 55 5.72 5.68 10.95
CA LEU A 55 4.26 5.77 10.88
C LEU A 55 3.73 7.20 11.03
N THR A 56 4.46 8.17 10.50
CA THR A 56 4.11 9.60 10.54
C THR A 56 3.15 10.03 9.42
N GLY A 57 2.86 9.13 8.48
CA GLY A 57 2.12 9.45 7.25
C GLY A 57 3.03 9.60 6.02
N ALA A 58 4.34 9.42 6.16
CA ALA A 58 5.26 9.37 5.01
C ALA A 58 5.33 7.96 4.40
N GLY A 59 5.62 7.88 3.10
CA GLY A 59 5.85 6.62 2.39
C GLY A 59 6.26 6.86 0.95
N SER A 60 6.65 5.79 0.25
CA SER A 60 7.09 5.89 -1.16
C SER A 60 5.93 6.13 -2.12
N ASP A 61 4.72 5.75 -1.71
CA ASP A 61 3.49 5.76 -2.52
C ASP A 61 2.40 6.65 -1.87
N SER A 62 2.82 7.68 -1.10
CA SER A 62 1.91 8.61 -0.43
C SER A 62 1.22 9.60 -1.37
N ASP A 63 1.40 9.46 -2.68
CA ASP A 63 0.76 10.21 -3.75
C ASP A 63 -0.61 9.64 -4.16
N MET A 64 -0.97 8.48 -3.62
CA MET A 64 -2.31 7.90 -3.73
C MET A 64 -3.38 8.73 -2.99
N PRO A 65 -4.69 8.45 -3.17
CA PRO A 65 -5.75 9.21 -2.50
C PRO A 65 -5.55 9.28 -0.98
N GLU A 66 -5.54 10.50 -0.43
CA GLU A 66 -5.17 10.79 0.97
C GLU A 66 -6.00 9.97 1.97
N ALA A 67 -7.30 9.85 1.74
CA ALA A 67 -8.20 9.09 2.61
C ALA A 67 -7.88 7.58 2.66
N ILE A 68 -7.33 7.01 1.58
CA ILE A 68 -6.92 5.61 1.53
C ILE A 68 -5.54 5.45 2.17
N TRP A 69 -4.62 6.37 1.88
CA TRP A 69 -3.29 6.38 2.50
C TRP A 69 -3.38 6.47 4.03
N ASP A 70 -4.22 7.36 4.55
CA ASP A 70 -4.44 7.52 5.98
C ASP A 70 -5.00 6.25 6.64
N GLN A 71 -5.88 5.52 5.95
CA GLN A 71 -6.39 4.24 6.43
C GLN A 71 -5.30 3.16 6.47
N ILE A 72 -4.43 3.11 5.46
CA ILE A 72 -3.28 2.20 5.42
C ILE A 72 -2.32 2.48 6.58
N VAL A 73 -1.93 3.75 6.76
CA VAL A 73 -1.03 4.17 7.84
C VAL A 73 -1.67 3.91 9.21
N SER A 74 -2.96 4.19 9.37
CA SER A 74 -3.69 3.92 10.60
C SER A 74 -3.75 2.41 10.91
N THR A 75 -3.97 1.58 9.90
CA THR A 75 -3.91 0.12 10.04
C THR A 75 -2.51 -0.34 10.44
N CYS A 76 -1.46 0.23 9.85
CA CYS A 76 -0.09 -0.05 10.27
C CYS A 76 0.15 0.30 11.75
N ARG A 77 -0.35 1.45 12.22
CA ARG A 77 -0.22 1.87 13.64
C ARG A 77 -0.90 0.91 14.62
N LEU A 78 -1.95 0.22 14.20
CA LEU A 78 -2.65 -0.76 15.04
C LEU A 78 -1.88 -2.08 15.18
N HIS A 79 -1.08 -2.44 14.17
CA HIS A 79 -0.43 -3.76 14.11
C HIS A 79 1.09 -3.74 14.27
N ILE A 80 1.72 -2.58 14.07
CA ILE A 80 3.18 -2.44 14.02
C ILE A 80 3.61 -1.31 14.97
N ALA A 81 4.56 -1.62 15.85
CA ALA A 81 5.18 -0.62 16.69
C ALA A 81 6.06 0.32 15.84
N PRO A 82 5.91 1.65 15.94
CA PRO A 82 6.74 2.61 15.20
C PRO A 82 8.23 2.41 15.51
N ARG A 83 9.08 2.44 14.49
CA ARG A 83 10.54 2.30 14.61
C ARG A 83 11.24 3.22 13.63
N ARG A 84 12.43 3.72 14.00
CA ARG A 84 13.28 4.53 13.12
C ARG A 84 14.49 3.70 12.68
N GLY A 85 15.00 3.98 11.48
CA GLY A 85 16.21 3.31 10.96
C GLY A 85 16.03 1.82 10.67
N VAL A 86 14.79 1.39 10.43
CA VAL A 86 14.46 0.03 9.96
C VAL A 86 13.88 0.11 8.54
N PRO A 87 13.79 -1.00 7.80
CA PRO A 87 13.14 -1.01 6.50
C PRO A 87 11.67 -0.54 6.54
N HIS A 88 11.17 -0.05 5.41
CA HIS A 88 9.76 0.30 5.23
C HIS A 88 8.86 -0.91 5.43
N VAL A 89 7.67 -0.67 5.99
CA VAL A 89 6.61 -1.67 6.08
C VAL A 89 6.06 -1.93 4.69
N MET A 90 6.07 -3.20 4.26
CA MET A 90 5.39 -3.62 3.03
C MET A 90 3.91 -3.83 3.30
N VAL A 91 3.03 -3.11 2.62
CA VAL A 91 1.57 -3.32 2.73
C VAL A 91 1.03 -3.79 1.40
N ARG A 92 0.61 -5.06 1.33
CA ARG A 92 -0.06 -5.63 0.15
C ARG A 92 -1.56 -5.40 0.27
N LEU A 93 -2.11 -4.63 -0.66
CA LEU A 93 -3.54 -4.44 -0.86
C LEU A 93 -4.06 -5.52 -1.80
N THR A 94 -5.14 -6.20 -1.43
CA THR A 94 -5.77 -7.25 -2.24
C THR A 94 -7.24 -6.95 -2.52
N ASN A 95 -7.72 -7.44 -3.67
CA ASN A 95 -9.10 -7.30 -4.15
C ASN A 95 -9.83 -8.66 -4.18
N MET A 96 -9.68 -9.45 -3.12
CA MET A 96 -10.33 -10.77 -3.03
C MET A 96 -11.79 -10.59 -2.55
N GLN A 97 -12.73 -11.22 -3.26
CA GLN A 97 -14.16 -11.26 -2.88
C GLN A 97 -14.50 -12.48 -2.03
#